data_AF-A0A9W9E154-F1
#
_entry.id   AF-A0A9W9E154-F1
#
_cell.length_a   1.000
_cell.length_b   1.000
_cell.length_c   1.000
_cell.angle_alpha   90.00
_cell.angle_beta   90.00
_cell.angle_gamma   90.00
#
_symmetry.space_group_name_H-M   'P 1'
#
loop_
_entity.id
_entity.type
_entity.pdbx_description
1 polymer ?
#
loop_
_entity_poly.entity_id
_entity_poly.type
_entity_poly.pdbx_seq_one_letter_code
_entity_poly.pdbx_strand_id
1 'polypeptide(L)'
;MDSATETDAPIYDEETNRVLGGYKAMLTNNQTSSEAKAHAREVLKAAGIEVDLGHTSDEHQTTVLAGYKAALNNPRVSAEAKTHARDFLREHGNGESV
;
A
#
# COMPACT_ATOMS: atom_id res chain seq x y z
N MET A 1 38.08 -4.93 -13.86
CA MET A 1 37.92 -3.62 -13.19
C MET A 1 36.44 -3.47 -12.95
N ASP A 2 36.02 -3.87 -11.74
CA ASP A 2 34.64 -3.94 -11.27
C ASP A 2 33.92 -2.60 -11.43
N SER A 3 32.90 -2.59 -12.30
CA SER A 3 32.00 -1.45 -12.44
C SER A 3 30.97 -1.55 -11.31
N ALA A 4 31.31 -0.99 -10.15
CA ALA A 4 30.39 -0.87 -9.03
C ALA A 4 29.19 -0.02 -9.48
N THR A 5 28.00 -0.60 -9.41
CA THR A 5 26.75 0.14 -9.45
C THR A 5 26.68 0.98 -8.19
N GLU A 6 27.22 2.20 -8.26
CA GLU A 6 27.09 3.21 -7.22
C GLU A 6 25.64 3.69 -7.24
N THR A 7 24.78 2.93 -6.57
CA THR A 7 23.45 3.38 -6.20
C THR A 7 23.65 4.62 -5.34
N ASP A 8 23.24 5.78 -5.84
CA ASP A 8 23.20 7.09 -5.16
C ASP A 8 22.17 7.06 -4.01
N ALA A 9 22.27 6.05 -3.14
CA ALA A 9 21.52 5.96 -1.92
C ALA A 9 22.33 6.67 -0.84
N PRO A 10 21.73 7.62 -0.09
CA PRO A 10 22.40 8.23 1.04
C PRO A 10 22.94 7.15 1.99
N ILE A 11 24.24 7.18 2.24
CA ILE A 11 24.91 6.25 3.15
C ILE A 11 24.61 6.71 4.57
N TYR A 12 23.60 6.10 5.19
CA TYR A 12 23.33 6.28 6.62
C TYR A 12 24.14 5.30 7.46
N ASP A 13 24.38 5.65 8.72
CA ASP A 13 24.87 4.70 9.71
C ASP A 13 23.84 3.59 9.99
N GLU A 14 24.28 2.49 10.62
CA GLU A 14 23.44 1.32 10.88
C GLU A 14 22.25 1.63 11.80
N GLU A 15 22.41 2.54 12.75
CA GLU A 15 21.35 2.93 13.69
C GLU A 15 20.26 3.71 12.95
N THR A 16 20.65 4.69 12.13
CA THR A 16 19.73 5.47 11.30
C THR A 16 18.97 4.57 10.32
N ASN A 17 19.65 3.63 9.65
CA ASN A 17 18.97 2.65 8.78
C ASN A 17 17.94 1.81 9.55
N ARG A 18 18.27 1.38 10.77
CA ARG A 18 17.36 0.60 11.61
C ARG A 18 16.14 1.41 12.04
N VAL A 19 16.33 2.69 12.38
CA VAL A 19 15.26 3.62 12.73
C VAL A 19 14.34 3.89 11.54
N LEU A 20 14.90 4.22 10.37
CA LEU A 20 14.14 4.46 9.13
C LEU A 20 13.39 3.21 8.68
N GLY A 21 14.01 2.03 8.81
CA GLY A 21 13.33 0.74 8.58
C GLY A 21 12.13 0.52 9.51
N GLY A 22 12.24 0.93 10.78
CA GLY A 22 11.14 0.90 11.75
C GLY A 22 9.98 1.81 11.34
N TYR A 23 10.26 3.04 10.94
CA TYR A 23 9.24 3.96 10.43
C TYR A 23 8.56 3.43 9.16
N LYS A 24 9.30 2.80 8.25
CA LYS A 24 8.72 2.17 7.07
C LYS A 24 7.77 1.03 7.44
N ALA A 25 8.15 0.16 8.39
CA ALA A 25 7.28 -0.91 8.88
C ALA A 25 6.01 -0.35 9.56
N MET A 26 6.15 0.76 10.28
CA MET A 26 5.05 1.46 10.94
C MET A 26 3.98 1.97 9.95
N LEU A 27 4.38 2.36 8.73
CA LEU A 27 3.46 2.80 7.68
C LEU A 27 2.59 1.67 7.14
N THR A 28 3.15 0.47 7.04
CA THR A 28 2.44 -0.73 6.56
C THR A 28 1.60 -1.42 7.64
N ASN A 29 1.87 -1.15 8.92
CA ASN A 29 1.14 -1.78 10.01
C ASN A 29 -0.30 -1.25 10.08
N ASN A 30 -1.30 -2.14 10.13
CA ASN A 30 -2.72 -1.73 10.26
C ASN A 30 -3.11 -1.32 11.69
N GLN A 31 -2.30 -1.69 12.69
CA GLN A 31 -2.55 -1.36 14.10
C GLN A 31 -2.03 0.03 14.49
N THR A 32 -1.32 0.72 13.60
CA THR A 32 -0.75 2.04 13.88
C THR A 32 -1.73 3.15 13.50
N SER A 33 -1.86 4.15 14.37
CA SER A 33 -2.74 5.31 14.15
C SER A 33 -2.33 6.10 12.90
N SER A 34 -3.31 6.74 12.26
CA SER A 34 -3.12 7.64 11.12
C SER A 34 -2.15 8.79 11.42
N GLU A 35 -2.21 9.36 12.63
CA GLU A 35 -1.28 10.43 13.08
C GLU A 35 0.15 9.91 13.15
N ALA A 36 0.31 8.70 13.68
CA ALA A 36 1.60 8.07 13.86
C ALA A 36 2.23 7.69 12.50
N LYS A 37 1.40 7.29 11.53
CA LYS A 37 1.81 7.11 10.11
C LYS A 37 2.16 8.42 9.44
N ALA A 38 1.43 9.51 9.72
CA ALA A 38 1.75 10.82 9.16
C ALA A 38 3.14 11.29 9.61
N HIS A 39 3.44 11.17 10.91
CA HIS A 39 4.75 11.48 11.46
C HIS A 39 5.86 10.60 10.86
N ALA A 40 5.63 9.29 10.73
CA ALA A 40 6.59 8.38 10.10
C ALA A 40 6.91 8.76 8.64
N ARG A 41 5.91 9.21 7.87
CA ARG A 41 6.13 9.74 6.50
C ARG A 41 6.99 11.00 6.50
N GLU A 42 6.75 11.91 7.44
CA GLU A 42 7.52 13.16 7.54
C GLU A 42 8.99 12.88 7.86
N VAL A 43 9.28 11.99 8.80
CA VAL A 43 10.65 11.59 9.14
C VAL A 43 11.36 10.93 7.95
N LEU A 44 10.69 10.02 7.24
CA LEU A 44 11.26 9.37 6.05
C LEU A 44 11.51 10.37 4.91
N LYS A 45 10.58 11.30 4.70
CA LYS A 45 10.72 12.36 3.70
C LYS A 45 11.89 13.31 4.05
N ALA A 46 12.04 13.68 5.31
CA ALA A 46 13.15 14.50 5.78
C ALA A 46 14.51 13.81 5.59
N ALA A 47 14.55 12.47 5.68
CA ALA A 47 15.73 11.69 5.35
C ALA A 47 16.01 11.65 3.84
N GLY A 48 15.08 12.05 2.96
CA GLY A 48 15.19 11.88 1.51
C GLY A 48 14.71 10.50 1.02
N ILE A 49 14.03 9.74 1.88
CA ILE A 49 13.44 8.45 1.53
C ILE A 49 11.98 8.70 1.15
N GLU A 50 11.71 8.78 -0.15
CA GLU A 50 10.34 8.67 -0.64
C GLU A 50 9.88 7.22 -0.51
N VAL A 51 9.06 6.97 0.51
CA VAL A 51 8.36 5.70 0.62
C VAL A 51 7.15 5.77 -0.29
N ASP A 52 7.31 5.25 -1.50
CA ASP A 52 6.17 4.85 -2.30
C ASP A 52 5.48 3.70 -1.57
N LEU A 53 4.43 4.05 -0.82
CA LEU A 53 3.61 3.06 -0.11
C LEU A 53 2.74 2.25 -1.07
N GLY A 54 2.80 2.52 -2.39
CA GLY A 54 2.21 1.73 -3.48
C GLY A 54 0.70 1.57 -3.43
N HIS A 55 0.07 2.10 -2.40
CA HIS A 55 -1.33 1.96 -2.09
C HIS A 55 -1.73 3.20 -1.33
N THR A 56 -2.00 4.28 -2.06
CA THR A 56 -2.99 5.22 -1.53
C THR A 56 -4.26 4.42 -1.20
N SER A 57 -5.00 4.83 -0.16
CA SER A 57 -6.22 4.11 0.23
C SER A 57 -7.19 3.94 -0.95
N ASP A 58 -7.13 4.85 -1.92
CA ASP A 58 -7.86 4.86 -3.20
C ASP A 58 -7.41 3.74 -4.16
N GLU A 59 -6.11 3.57 -4.39
CA GLU A 59 -5.58 2.50 -5.24
C GLU A 59 -5.83 1.12 -4.63
N HIS A 60 -5.77 1.02 -3.30
CA HIS A 60 -6.13 -0.21 -2.59
C HIS A 60 -7.60 -0.56 -2.84
N GLN A 61 -8.51 0.41 -2.67
CA GLN A 61 -9.93 0.22 -2.95
C GLN A 61 -10.18 -0.16 -4.41
N THR A 62 -9.54 0.52 -5.35
CA THR A 62 -9.63 0.21 -6.78
C THR A 62 -9.20 -1.24 -7.08
N THR A 63 -8.09 -1.69 -6.49
CA THR A 63 -7.60 -3.07 -6.63
C THR A 63 -8.57 -4.09 -6.03
N VAL A 64 -9.14 -3.78 -4.86
CA VAL A 64 -10.14 -4.62 -4.18
C VAL A 64 -11.41 -4.76 -5.04
N LEU A 65 -11.94 -3.65 -5.55
CA LEU A 65 -13.11 -3.64 -6.45
C LEU A 65 -12.83 -4.43 -7.73
N ALA A 66 -11.65 -4.28 -8.33
CA ALA A 66 -11.23 -5.07 -9.49
C ALA A 66 -11.20 -6.58 -9.18
N GLY A 67 -10.71 -6.96 -7.99
CA GLY A 67 -10.70 -8.35 -7.52
C GLY A 67 -12.12 -8.94 -7.37
N TYR A 68 -13.05 -8.19 -6.77
CA TYR A 68 -14.45 -8.63 -6.68
C TYR A 68 -15.12 -8.74 -8.06
N LYS A 69 -14.82 -7.84 -8.99
CA LYS A 69 -15.32 -7.92 -10.38
C LYS A 69 -14.77 -9.16 -11.11
N ALA A 70 -13.51 -9.52 -10.87
CA ALA A 70 -12.93 -10.75 -11.40
C ALA A 70 -13.59 -12.00 -10.80
N ALA A 71 -13.91 -12.00 -9.50
CA ALA A 71 -14.57 -13.11 -8.82
C ALA A 71 -15.96 -13.43 -9.42
N LEU A 72 -16.70 -12.43 -9.90
CA LEU A 72 -17.99 -12.64 -10.59
C LEU A 72 -17.85 -13.46 -11.88
N ASN A 73 -16.79 -13.21 -12.63
CA ASN A 73 -16.52 -13.85 -13.91
C ASN A 73 -15.81 -15.21 -13.78
N ASN A 74 -15.21 -15.48 -12.62
CA ASN A 74 -14.48 -16.72 -12.41
C ASN A 74 -15.44 -17.92 -12.24
N PRO A 75 -15.38 -18.96 -13.08
CA PRO A 75 -16.25 -20.14 -12.96
C PRO A 75 -15.92 -21.01 -11.74
N ARG A 76 -14.75 -20.85 -11.12
CA ARG A 76 -14.33 -21.59 -9.91
C ARG A 76 -14.87 -20.98 -8.61
N VAL A 77 -15.50 -19.80 -8.68
CA VAL A 77 -16.07 -19.12 -7.52
C VAL A 77 -17.51 -19.59 -7.30
N SER A 78 -17.88 -19.86 -6.06
CA SER A 78 -19.22 -20.33 -5.71
C SER A 78 -20.29 -19.24 -5.93
N ALA A 79 -21.54 -19.66 -6.11
CA ALA A 79 -22.66 -18.74 -6.29
C ALA A 79 -22.82 -17.77 -5.11
N GLU A 80 -22.65 -18.26 -3.88
CA GLU A 80 -22.72 -17.46 -2.65
C GLU A 80 -21.63 -16.38 -2.61
N ALA A 81 -20.39 -16.74 -2.93
CA ALA A 81 -19.28 -15.79 -2.99
C ALA A 81 -19.48 -14.74 -4.09
N LYS A 82 -20.12 -15.10 -5.21
CA LYS A 82 -20.50 -14.14 -6.26
C LYS A 82 -21.63 -13.20 -5.84
N THR A 83 -22.55 -13.65 -4.99
CA THR A 83 -23.58 -12.77 -4.42
C THR A 83 -22.93 -11.74 -3.50
N HIS A 84 -22.08 -12.17 -2.57
CA HIS A 84 -21.33 -11.27 -1.69
C HIS A 84 -20.48 -10.27 -2.48
N ALA A 85 -19.79 -10.73 -3.53
CA ALA A 85 -19.01 -9.85 -4.41
C ALA A 85 -19.88 -8.79 -5.09
N ARG A 86 -21.11 -9.12 -5.51
CA ARG A 86 -22.06 -8.14 -6.08
C ARG A 86 -22.52 -7.12 -5.05
N ASP A 87 -22.83 -7.55 -3.83
CA ASP A 87 -23.26 -6.65 -2.77
C ASP A 87 -22.13 -5.68 -2.38
N PHE A 88 -20.91 -6.19 -2.22
CA PHE A 88 -19.74 -5.35 -1.94
C PHE A 88 -19.49 -4.31 -3.04
N LEU A 89 -19.55 -4.72 -4.31
CA LEU A 89 -19.42 -3.81 -5.45
C LEU A 89 -20.56 -2.79 -5.54
N ARG A 90 -21.79 -3.13 -5.12
CA ARG A 90 -22.91 -2.17 -5.09
C ARG A 90 -22.70 -1.10 -4.01
N GLU A 91 -22.17 -1.50 -2.85
CA GLU A 91 -21.92 -0.60 -1.73
C GLU A 91 -20.68 0.28 -1.94
N HIS A 92 -19.62 -0.27 -2.54
CA HIS A 92 -18.31 0.40 -2.64
C HIS A 92 -17.93 0.83 -4.06
N GLY A 93 -18.60 0.33 -5.10
CA GLY A 93 -18.32 0.64 -6.50
C GLY A 93 -19.07 1.86 -7.05
N ASN A 94 -20.04 2.43 -6.33
CA ASN A 94 -20.78 3.63 -6.74
C ASN A 94 -20.03 4.95 -6.47
N GLY A 95 -18.70 4.90 -6.29
CA GLY A 95 -17.81 6.06 -6.22
C GLY A 95 -17.22 6.50 -7.56
N GLU A 96 -17.55 5.81 -8.67
CA GLU A 96 -17.25 6.29 -10.03
C GLU A 96 -18.13 7.52 -10.34
N SER A 97 -17.66 8.68 -9.89
CA SER A 97 -18.11 9.98 -10.39
C SER A 97 -17.78 10.02 -11.89
N VAL A 98 -18.82 10.26 -12.68
CA VAL A 98 -18.83 10.46 -14.14
C VAL A 98 -17.78 11.47 -14.59
#